data_AF-A0A226NE16-F1
#
_entry.id   AF-A0A226NE16-F1
#
_cell.length_a   1.000
_cell.length_b   1.000
_cell.length_c   1.000
_cell.angle_alpha   90.00
_cell.angle_beta   90.00
_cell.angle_gamma   90.00
#
_symmetry.space_group_name_H-M   'P 1'
#
loop_
_entity.id
_entity.type
_entity.pdbx_description
1 polymer ?
#
loop_
_entity_poly.entity_id
_entity_poly.type
_entity_poly.pdbx_seq_one_letter_code
_entity_poly.pdbx_strand_id
1 'polypeptide(L)'
;MNLLGFTADENEENSDISKPPQSPLSDASAEEATQGSDTDLEVEEILNYTKKDLVILQTDEKLQLVAKWKRKKGILTLEVWDKDPGKAFAGVKGAELYLEACRLMEVVPVSHFAQNLAKPYINLNHHGLGPKGVKAIAIALVSNATVTHLELEDNHILAEGAICIAEMLRENCCLRELNISNNYLDTDGAEAIASLLLENASYLHTLQLSGNSFGEEAASCLADALMSNYQVKELDLSHNEFSEKGGQLLGQMLAVNTALEILDLSWNHLRRKGTVAFSTGLKGNAALKILNLSWNSIGNEGAQAIAEALKVNNVLIHLDISNNQISDEGAMKICNGLKVNGTLKVLKMANNLLTVEGATALVGSVRKNPNSMLEEINISNVLVNASFIELLELVWQKHPELDVIYGEVEGCISKIPKQHPNPMKVIQKYLNEHNLRLWDFLRKIDKDGNMKIPVSAFRRAMMQQSNIQLNRVQIAELVRKLDQNQTGIVDYSHLKEQKPAQKPVKEEMKEEEMYVRRRVSQ
;
A
#
# COMPACT_ATOMS: atom_id res chain seq x y z
N MET A 1 -41.54 30.16 10.26
CA MET A 1 -42.69 29.77 9.42
C MET A 1 -42.38 28.44 8.75
N ASN A 2 -43.13 27.35 8.91
CA ASN A 2 -44.00 26.84 10.00
C ASN A 2 -44.23 25.34 9.64
N LEU A 3 -44.23 24.38 10.57
CA LEU A 3 -45.39 23.96 11.41
C LEU A 3 -46.62 23.65 10.52
N LEU A 4 -47.26 22.47 10.49
CA LEU A 4 -47.42 21.29 11.40
C LEU A 4 -47.83 20.04 10.56
N GLY A 5 -47.99 18.80 11.05
CA GLY A 5 -47.86 18.20 12.40
C GLY A 5 -49.02 17.24 12.76
N PHE A 6 -48.85 16.43 13.84
CA PHE A 6 -49.86 15.65 14.59
C PHE A 6 -50.51 14.40 13.94
N THR A 7 -50.93 13.34 14.66
CA THR A 7 -50.94 12.90 16.10
C THR A 7 -50.71 11.36 16.09
N ALA A 8 -50.08 10.61 17.02
CA ALA A 8 -50.14 10.52 18.50
C ALA A 8 -51.48 10.00 19.08
N ASP A 9 -51.46 8.81 19.70
CA ASP A 9 -52.30 8.44 20.85
C ASP A 9 -51.70 7.23 21.60
N GLU A 10 -51.91 7.20 22.92
CA GLU A 10 -51.33 6.26 23.90
C GLU A 10 -52.40 5.33 24.53
N ASN A 11 -51.95 4.39 25.39
CA ASN A 11 -52.61 3.72 26.55
C ASN A 11 -52.24 2.22 26.59
N GLU A 12 -51.49 1.73 27.60
CA GLU A 12 -51.92 1.38 28.98
C GLU A 12 -52.82 0.12 29.03
N GLU A 13 -52.68 -0.87 29.93
CA GLU A 13 -51.65 -1.19 30.95
C GLU A 13 -51.88 -2.65 31.47
N ASN A 14 -51.06 -3.14 32.42
CA ASN A 14 -51.30 -4.22 33.40
C ASN A 14 -51.20 -5.74 33.04
N SER A 15 -50.13 -6.38 33.56
CA SER A 15 -50.08 -7.36 34.69
C SER A 15 -51.17 -8.48 34.81
N ASP A 16 -50.95 -9.69 35.36
CA ASP A 16 -49.81 -10.23 36.13
C ASP A 16 -49.80 -11.79 36.22
N ILE A 17 -48.65 -12.36 36.59
CA ILE A 17 -48.38 -13.64 37.34
C ILE A 17 -49.40 -14.82 37.29
N SER A 18 -48.92 -16.03 36.89
CA SER A 18 -48.80 -17.22 37.78
C SER A 18 -48.24 -18.49 37.08
N LYS A 19 -47.81 -19.48 37.88
CA LYS A 19 -46.93 -20.62 37.53
C LYS A 19 -47.67 -21.94 37.16
N PRO A 20 -46.99 -22.95 36.57
CA PRO A 20 -47.57 -24.19 36.04
C PRO A 20 -47.66 -25.30 37.12
N PRO A 21 -48.02 -26.57 36.80
CA PRO A 21 -47.00 -27.54 36.33
C PRO A 21 -47.50 -28.75 35.48
N GLN A 22 -46.59 -29.72 35.25
CA GLN A 22 -46.78 -31.17 34.98
C GLN A 22 -46.85 -31.72 33.54
N SER A 23 -45.77 -32.45 33.18
CA SER A 23 -45.80 -33.70 32.40
C SER A 23 -46.15 -34.89 33.31
N PRO A 24 -46.52 -36.08 32.77
CA PRO A 24 -45.48 -37.12 32.59
C PRO A 24 -45.66 -38.14 31.43
N LEU A 25 -44.51 -38.63 30.94
CA LEU A 25 -44.11 -40.00 30.54
C LEU A 25 -45.14 -41.10 30.17
N SER A 26 -44.86 -41.81 29.06
CA SER A 26 -44.78 -43.29 29.00
C SER A 26 -44.06 -43.83 27.74
N ASP A 27 -42.99 -44.60 27.96
CA ASP A 27 -42.63 -45.94 27.41
C ASP A 27 -42.87 -46.27 25.91
N ALA A 28 -41.83 -46.58 25.11
CA ALA A 28 -41.09 -47.87 25.00
C ALA A 28 -41.98 -49.05 24.53
N SER A 29 -41.73 -49.70 23.38
CA SER A 29 -40.53 -50.51 23.07
C SER A 29 -40.69 -51.23 21.70
N ALA A 30 -39.59 -51.63 21.03
CA ALA A 30 -39.42 -52.86 20.22
C ALA A 30 -38.11 -52.83 19.40
N GLU A 31 -37.51 -54.00 19.15
CA GLU A 31 -36.14 -54.19 18.65
C GLU A 31 -35.99 -54.38 17.11
N GLU A 32 -34.74 -54.48 16.69
CA GLU A 32 -34.19 -54.53 15.32
C GLU A 32 -34.73 -55.65 14.41
N ALA A 33 -34.79 -55.34 13.11
CA ALA A 33 -34.54 -56.31 12.03
C ALA A 33 -33.75 -55.61 10.91
N THR A 34 -32.63 -56.22 10.49
CA THR A 34 -31.69 -55.63 9.52
C THR A 34 -31.88 -56.15 8.09
N GLN A 35 -31.40 -55.34 7.13
CA GLN A 35 -31.07 -55.62 5.72
C GLN A 35 -32.06 -55.14 4.65
N GLY A 36 -31.56 -54.31 3.71
CA GLY A 36 -32.24 -53.88 2.49
C GLY A 36 -31.88 -52.45 2.10
N SER A 37 -31.01 -52.29 1.11
CA SER A 37 -30.58 -50.99 0.56
C SER A 37 -31.70 -50.28 -0.21
N ASP A 38 -31.94 -49.00 0.09
CA ASP A 38 -32.83 -48.14 -0.73
C ASP A 38 -32.42 -46.65 -0.62
N THR A 39 -31.16 -46.35 -0.99
CA THR A 39 -30.62 -44.97 -1.03
C THR A 39 -30.05 -44.55 -2.39
N ASP A 40 -30.19 -45.39 -3.42
CA ASP A 40 -29.65 -45.10 -4.76
C ASP A 40 -30.63 -44.30 -5.66
N LEU A 41 -31.91 -44.17 -5.25
CA LEU A 41 -32.94 -43.53 -6.09
C LEU A 41 -33.16 -42.02 -5.82
N GLU A 42 -32.84 -41.49 -4.65
CA GLU A 42 -32.92 -40.04 -4.39
C GLU A 42 -31.64 -39.27 -4.81
N VAL A 43 -30.54 -39.98 -5.11
CA VAL A 43 -29.28 -39.36 -5.57
C VAL A 43 -29.30 -39.01 -7.06
N GLU A 44 -30.01 -39.77 -7.89
CA GLU A 44 -30.12 -39.47 -9.33
C GLU A 44 -30.90 -38.19 -9.64
N GLU A 45 -31.86 -37.80 -8.79
CA GLU A 45 -32.68 -36.61 -9.04
C GLU A 45 -31.92 -35.31 -8.72
N ILE A 46 -31.04 -35.32 -7.71
CA ILE A 46 -30.12 -34.20 -7.41
C ILE A 46 -29.02 -34.07 -8.48
N LEU A 47 -28.56 -35.19 -9.06
CA LEU A 47 -27.57 -35.20 -10.15
C LEU A 47 -28.10 -34.63 -11.47
N ASN A 48 -29.41 -34.58 -11.70
CA ASN A 48 -29.98 -34.00 -12.91
C ASN A 48 -30.14 -32.47 -12.86
N TYR A 49 -30.04 -31.82 -11.69
CA TYR A 49 -30.09 -30.35 -11.60
C TYR A 49 -28.73 -29.64 -11.79
N THR A 50 -27.61 -30.37 -11.77
CA THR A 50 -26.25 -29.82 -11.99
C THR A 50 -25.76 -29.97 -13.45
N LYS A 51 -26.62 -30.43 -14.36
CA LYS A 51 -26.25 -30.92 -15.70
C LYS A 51 -26.23 -29.84 -16.80
N LYS A 52 -26.01 -28.56 -16.47
CA LYS A 52 -26.21 -27.44 -17.42
C LYS A 52 -25.01 -26.54 -17.74
N ASP A 53 -23.92 -26.58 -16.97
CA ASP A 53 -22.73 -25.75 -17.22
C ASP A 53 -21.53 -26.57 -17.72
N LEU A 54 -21.50 -26.85 -19.04
CA LEU A 54 -20.28 -26.89 -19.88
C LEU A 54 -20.63 -27.32 -21.32
N VAL A 55 -20.63 -26.32 -22.21
CA VAL A 55 -21.12 -26.32 -23.60
C VAL A 55 -20.25 -25.32 -24.38
N ILE A 56 -19.70 -25.59 -25.57
CA ILE A 56 -19.60 -26.80 -26.42
C ILE A 56 -18.31 -26.68 -27.27
N LEU A 57 -17.77 -27.79 -27.79
CA LEU A 57 -17.30 -27.93 -29.20
C LEU A 57 -16.64 -29.31 -29.45
N GLN A 58 -17.35 -30.19 -30.18
CA GLN A 58 -16.73 -31.25 -30.97
C GLN A 58 -16.24 -30.61 -32.29
N THR A 59 -14.96 -30.74 -32.64
CA THR A 59 -14.48 -31.29 -33.93
C THR A 59 -12.94 -31.20 -34.03
N ASP A 60 -12.38 -32.03 -34.91
CA ASP A 60 -10.98 -32.10 -35.35
C ASP A 60 -9.93 -32.72 -34.41
N GLU A 61 -9.35 -33.85 -34.83
CA GLU A 61 -8.33 -34.63 -34.10
C GLU A 61 -6.94 -33.93 -34.00
N LYS A 62 -6.85 -32.66 -34.41
CA LYS A 62 -5.66 -31.81 -34.25
C LYS A 62 -5.73 -30.83 -33.07
N LEU A 63 -6.83 -30.80 -32.31
CA LEU A 63 -7.09 -29.84 -31.23
C LEU A 63 -7.07 -30.46 -29.81
N GLN A 64 -6.04 -31.24 -29.46
CA GLN A 64 -5.81 -31.70 -28.08
C GLN A 64 -5.11 -30.63 -27.21
N LEU A 65 -5.63 -29.41 -27.17
CA LEU A 65 -5.02 -28.29 -26.45
C LEU A 65 -6.06 -27.41 -25.73
N VAL A 66 -6.94 -28.06 -24.95
CA VAL A 66 -7.90 -27.39 -24.06
C VAL A 66 -7.84 -28.01 -22.67
N ALA A 67 -7.47 -27.21 -21.67
CA ALA A 67 -7.38 -27.66 -20.28
C ALA A 67 -8.77 -27.90 -19.67
N LYS A 68 -8.91 -28.95 -18.85
CA LYS A 68 -10.17 -29.29 -18.17
C LYS A 68 -10.01 -29.16 -16.66
N TRP A 69 -10.74 -28.20 -16.08
CA TRP A 69 -10.83 -28.04 -14.64
C TRP A 69 -11.70 -29.13 -14.02
N LYS A 70 -11.26 -29.71 -12.89
CA LYS A 70 -12.07 -30.58 -12.03
C LYS A 70 -11.97 -30.12 -10.59
N ARG A 71 -13.13 -30.07 -9.91
CA ARG A 71 -13.23 -29.82 -8.48
C ARG A 71 -13.11 -31.14 -7.71
N LYS A 72 -12.16 -31.26 -6.79
CA LYS A 72 -11.93 -32.48 -5.99
C LYS A 72 -11.67 -32.08 -4.54
N LYS A 73 -12.58 -32.49 -3.63
CA LYS A 73 -12.54 -32.11 -2.20
C LYS A 73 -12.40 -30.59 -1.96
N GLY A 74 -13.23 -29.78 -2.64
CA GLY A 74 -13.21 -28.31 -2.54
C GLY A 74 -12.20 -27.63 -3.46
N ILE A 75 -11.03 -28.24 -3.69
CA ILE A 75 -9.93 -27.67 -4.48
C ILE A 75 -10.20 -27.81 -5.99
N LEU A 76 -9.94 -26.73 -6.74
CA LEU A 76 -9.85 -26.75 -8.20
C LEU A 76 -8.46 -27.23 -8.61
N THR A 77 -8.37 -28.38 -9.27
CA THR A 77 -7.10 -28.94 -9.75
C THR A 77 -7.06 -29.02 -11.27
N LEU A 78 -5.96 -28.54 -11.85
CA LEU A 78 -5.69 -28.55 -13.29
C LEU A 78 -5.11 -29.91 -13.72
N GLU A 79 -5.96 -30.87 -14.10
CA GLU A 79 -5.49 -32.10 -14.77
C GLU A 79 -5.14 -31.77 -16.24
N VAL A 80 -3.88 -31.38 -16.50
CA VAL A 80 -3.34 -31.27 -17.86
C VAL A 80 -3.16 -32.67 -18.45
N TRP A 81 -4.00 -33.03 -19.43
CA TRP A 81 -3.89 -34.30 -20.16
C TRP A 81 -2.97 -34.18 -21.39
N ASP A 82 -1.72 -33.79 -21.15
CA ASP A 82 -0.58 -34.46 -21.78
C ASP A 82 0.60 -34.45 -20.80
N LYS A 83 1.52 -35.38 -20.97
CA LYS A 83 2.68 -35.59 -20.10
C LYS A 83 3.62 -34.39 -20.21
N ASP A 84 3.58 -33.55 -19.17
CA ASP A 84 4.64 -32.60 -18.82
C ASP A 84 4.75 -31.44 -19.84
N PRO A 85 4.12 -30.27 -19.60
CA PRO A 85 4.23 -29.12 -20.50
C PRO A 85 5.69 -28.67 -20.69
N GLY A 86 6.59 -29.00 -19.75
CA GLY A 86 8.04 -28.81 -19.91
C GLY A 86 8.65 -29.60 -21.09
N LYS A 87 7.97 -30.63 -21.61
CA LYS A 87 8.38 -31.38 -22.81
C LYS A 87 7.90 -30.79 -24.12
N ALA A 88 6.72 -30.16 -24.13
CA ALA A 88 6.22 -29.45 -25.31
C ALA A 88 7.10 -28.22 -25.65
N PHE A 89 7.70 -27.61 -24.63
CA PHE A 89 8.55 -26.41 -24.76
C PHE A 89 10.05 -26.68 -24.51
N ALA A 90 10.48 -27.95 -24.54
CA ALA A 90 11.86 -28.33 -24.24
C ALA A 90 12.89 -27.68 -25.20
N GLY A 91 13.58 -26.65 -24.72
CA GLY A 91 14.63 -25.93 -25.44
C GLY A 91 14.24 -24.49 -25.86
N VAL A 92 12.95 -24.17 -25.86
CA VAL A 92 12.41 -22.84 -26.18
C VAL A 92 12.55 -21.94 -24.95
N LYS A 93 13.16 -20.76 -25.07
CA LYS A 93 13.46 -19.89 -23.90
C LYS A 93 12.86 -18.50 -23.99
N GLY A 94 12.13 -18.10 -22.94
CA GLY A 94 11.66 -16.74 -22.71
C GLY A 94 10.72 -16.24 -23.80
N ALA A 95 11.23 -15.36 -24.68
CA ALA A 95 10.41 -14.64 -25.65
C ALA A 95 9.68 -15.56 -26.64
N GLU A 96 10.32 -16.64 -27.08
CA GLU A 96 9.70 -17.62 -27.98
C GLU A 96 8.55 -18.39 -27.30
N LEU A 97 8.73 -18.76 -26.02
CA LEU A 97 7.70 -19.40 -25.20
C LEU A 97 6.50 -18.47 -25.00
N TYR A 98 6.75 -17.19 -24.76
CA TYR A 98 5.70 -16.17 -24.67
C TYR A 98 4.93 -16.02 -25.99
N LEU A 99 5.63 -15.89 -27.12
CA LEU A 99 5.00 -15.73 -28.44
C LEU A 99 4.12 -16.94 -28.80
N GLU A 100 4.59 -18.15 -28.50
CA GLU A 100 3.81 -19.37 -28.73
C GLU A 100 2.62 -19.49 -27.76
N ALA A 101 2.78 -19.11 -26.49
CA ALA A 101 1.67 -19.05 -25.54
C ALA A 101 0.61 -18.02 -25.99
N CYS A 102 1.01 -16.85 -26.49
CA CYS A 102 0.09 -15.87 -27.07
C CYS A 102 -0.65 -16.42 -28.30
N ARG A 103 0.06 -17.14 -29.19
CA ARG A 103 -0.53 -17.79 -30.37
C ARG A 103 -1.58 -18.83 -29.99
N LEU A 104 -1.30 -19.66 -28.99
CA LEU A 104 -2.21 -20.69 -28.48
C LEU A 104 -3.43 -20.12 -27.73
N MET A 105 -3.25 -18.98 -27.06
CA MET A 105 -4.32 -18.30 -26.30
C MET A 105 -5.17 -17.33 -27.15
N GLU A 106 -4.80 -17.14 -28.43
CA GLU A 106 -5.42 -16.20 -29.38
C GLU A 106 -5.35 -14.73 -28.90
N VAL A 107 -4.22 -14.33 -28.30
CA VAL A 107 -3.98 -12.95 -27.84
C VAL A 107 -2.83 -12.29 -28.60
N VAL A 108 -2.90 -10.98 -28.76
CA VAL A 108 -1.83 -10.19 -29.40
C VAL A 108 -0.63 -10.12 -28.44
N PRO A 109 0.59 -10.54 -28.84
CA PRO A 109 1.75 -10.46 -27.96
C PRO A 109 2.18 -9.02 -27.69
N VAL A 110 2.45 -8.70 -26.43
CA VAL A 110 3.06 -7.42 -26.04
C VAL A 110 4.55 -7.46 -26.33
N SER A 111 4.97 -6.78 -27.41
CA SER A 111 6.37 -6.70 -27.83
C SER A 111 7.31 -6.19 -26.72
N HIS A 112 6.83 -5.32 -25.82
CA HIS A 112 7.61 -4.86 -24.67
C HIS A 112 8.00 -6.02 -23.75
N PHE A 113 7.06 -6.90 -23.39
CA PHE A 113 7.37 -8.05 -22.53
C PHE A 113 8.40 -8.98 -23.20
N ALA A 114 8.16 -9.36 -24.46
CA ALA A 114 9.04 -10.25 -25.22
C ALA A 114 10.49 -9.72 -25.30
N GLN A 115 10.68 -8.41 -25.44
CA GLN A 115 12.00 -7.77 -25.53
C GLN A 115 12.69 -7.56 -24.17
N ASN A 116 11.96 -7.60 -23.06
CA ASN A 116 12.47 -7.24 -21.73
C ASN A 116 12.56 -8.41 -20.74
N LEU A 117 12.23 -9.64 -21.14
CA LEU A 117 12.35 -10.87 -20.32
C LEU A 117 13.74 -11.14 -19.71
N ALA A 118 14.81 -10.52 -20.25
CA ALA A 118 16.17 -10.60 -19.73
C ALA A 118 16.53 -9.46 -18.74
N LYS A 119 15.58 -8.59 -18.37
CA LYS A 119 15.76 -7.49 -17.42
C LYS A 119 15.09 -7.80 -16.08
N PRO A 120 15.58 -7.22 -14.96
CA PRO A 120 14.98 -7.41 -13.64
C PRO A 120 13.64 -6.70 -13.45
N TYR A 121 13.40 -5.61 -14.16
CA TYR A 121 12.18 -4.80 -14.08
C TYR A 121 11.44 -4.85 -15.42
N ILE A 122 10.15 -5.20 -15.39
CA ILE A 122 9.23 -5.05 -16.51
C ILE A 122 7.96 -4.36 -16.02
N ASN A 123 7.54 -3.30 -16.72
CA ASN A 123 6.26 -2.64 -16.51
C ASN A 123 5.35 -2.89 -17.71
N LEU A 124 4.14 -3.38 -17.45
CA LEU A 124 3.09 -3.65 -18.42
C LEU A 124 1.75 -3.04 -17.97
N ASN A 125 1.78 -1.95 -17.20
CA ASN A 125 0.56 -1.30 -16.71
C ASN A 125 -0.27 -0.76 -17.88
N HIS A 126 -1.60 -0.76 -17.76
CA HIS A 126 -2.53 -0.20 -18.76
C HIS A 126 -2.46 -0.86 -20.16
N HIS A 127 -2.10 -2.15 -20.26
CA HIS A 127 -1.99 -2.87 -21.54
C HIS A 127 -3.27 -3.64 -21.93
N GLY A 128 -4.28 -3.73 -21.05
CA GLY A 128 -5.54 -4.44 -21.31
C GLY A 128 -5.34 -5.94 -21.57
N LEU A 129 -4.37 -6.56 -20.90
CA LEU A 129 -3.93 -7.95 -21.15
C LEU A 129 -5.05 -8.99 -21.02
N GLY A 130 -5.99 -8.78 -20.09
CA GLY A 130 -7.00 -9.76 -19.72
C GLY A 130 -6.43 -11.03 -19.05
N PRO A 131 -7.30 -11.94 -18.57
CA PRO A 131 -6.88 -13.21 -17.98
C PRO A 131 -6.06 -14.06 -18.97
N LYS A 132 -6.40 -14.02 -20.26
CA LYS A 132 -5.67 -14.76 -21.31
C LYS A 132 -4.26 -14.22 -21.56
N GLY A 133 -4.08 -12.90 -21.64
CA GLY A 133 -2.78 -12.27 -21.88
C GLY A 133 -1.84 -12.47 -20.69
N VAL A 134 -2.37 -12.33 -19.47
CA VAL A 134 -1.60 -12.63 -18.25
C VAL A 134 -1.27 -14.11 -18.11
N LYS A 135 -2.15 -15.03 -18.52
CA LYS A 135 -1.79 -16.46 -18.57
C LYS A 135 -0.63 -16.75 -19.52
N ALA A 136 -0.54 -16.07 -20.67
CA ALA A 136 0.60 -16.21 -21.57
C ALA A 136 1.91 -15.64 -20.96
N ILE A 137 1.82 -14.52 -20.24
CA ILE A 137 2.94 -13.95 -19.44
C ILE A 137 3.38 -14.95 -18.35
N ALA A 138 2.43 -15.48 -17.59
CA ALA A 138 2.68 -16.43 -16.51
C ALA A 138 3.44 -17.68 -17.01
N ILE A 139 2.99 -18.28 -18.12
CA ILE A 139 3.69 -19.43 -18.76
C ILE A 139 5.16 -19.09 -19.07
N ALA A 140 5.44 -17.90 -19.61
CA ALA A 140 6.80 -17.47 -19.92
C ALA A 140 7.65 -17.15 -18.68
N LEU A 141 7.02 -16.90 -17.53
CA LEU A 141 7.69 -16.57 -16.27
C LEU A 141 7.95 -17.77 -15.35
N VAL A 142 7.24 -18.90 -15.47
CA VAL A 142 7.41 -20.09 -14.60
C VAL A 142 8.88 -20.43 -14.32
N SER A 143 9.72 -20.48 -15.36
CA SER A 143 11.16 -20.77 -15.25
C SER A 143 12.05 -19.56 -15.55
N ASN A 144 11.52 -18.34 -15.50
CA ASN A 144 12.30 -17.12 -15.70
C ASN A 144 13.10 -16.78 -14.45
N ALA A 145 14.43 -16.71 -14.60
CA ALA A 145 15.36 -16.45 -13.51
C ALA A 145 15.94 -15.02 -13.51
N THR A 146 15.36 -14.10 -14.28
CA THR A 146 15.88 -12.75 -14.51
C THR A 146 14.95 -11.64 -14.06
N VAL A 147 13.64 -11.78 -14.22
CA VAL A 147 12.64 -10.81 -13.78
C VAL A 147 12.45 -10.93 -12.27
N THR A 148 12.70 -9.83 -11.55
CA THR A 148 12.54 -9.75 -10.08
C THR A 148 11.39 -8.83 -9.68
N HIS A 149 11.05 -7.87 -10.55
CA HIS A 149 9.97 -6.91 -10.36
C HIS A 149 9.07 -6.90 -11.61
N LEU A 150 7.76 -7.06 -11.40
CA LEU A 150 6.77 -7.10 -12.47
C LEU A 150 5.56 -6.22 -12.13
N GLU A 151 5.26 -5.27 -13.01
CA GLU A 151 4.06 -4.43 -12.90
C GLU A 151 3.02 -4.79 -13.97
N LEU A 152 1.81 -5.03 -13.50
CA LEU A 152 0.64 -5.44 -14.29
C LEU A 152 -0.61 -4.64 -13.88
N GLU A 153 -0.47 -3.45 -13.31
CA GLU A 153 -1.60 -2.60 -12.88
C GLU A 153 -2.57 -2.31 -14.04
N ASP A 154 -3.88 -2.30 -13.76
CA ASP A 154 -4.91 -1.88 -14.73
C ASP A 154 -4.86 -2.65 -16.06
N ASN A 155 -5.07 -3.96 -15.98
CA ASN A 155 -5.00 -4.88 -17.11
C ASN A 155 -6.22 -5.79 -17.24
N HIS A 156 -7.27 -5.58 -16.43
CA HIS A 156 -8.46 -6.44 -16.35
C HIS A 156 -8.10 -7.93 -16.20
N ILE A 157 -7.20 -8.26 -15.27
CA ILE A 157 -6.70 -9.63 -15.07
C ILE A 157 -7.80 -10.59 -14.59
N LEU A 158 -8.74 -10.11 -13.78
CA LEU A 158 -9.81 -10.90 -13.13
C LEU A 158 -9.26 -12.00 -12.19
N ALA A 159 -10.16 -12.66 -11.44
CA ALA A 159 -9.81 -13.83 -10.62
C ALA A 159 -9.06 -14.91 -11.41
N GLU A 160 -9.50 -15.19 -12.64
CA GLU A 160 -8.95 -16.23 -13.53
C GLU A 160 -7.47 -16.00 -13.87
N GLY A 161 -7.09 -14.75 -14.11
CA GLY A 161 -5.70 -14.37 -14.38
C GLY A 161 -4.85 -14.36 -13.11
N ALA A 162 -5.43 -13.98 -11.97
CA ALA A 162 -4.74 -14.03 -10.68
C ALA A 162 -4.47 -15.47 -10.20
N ILE A 163 -5.37 -16.41 -10.46
CA ILE A 163 -5.11 -17.85 -10.31
C ILE A 163 -3.90 -18.28 -11.15
N CYS A 164 -3.82 -17.83 -12.42
CA CYS A 164 -2.67 -18.14 -13.28
C CYS A 164 -1.35 -17.53 -12.78
N ILE A 165 -1.39 -16.35 -12.17
CA ILE A 165 -0.23 -15.73 -11.51
C ILE A 165 0.15 -16.52 -10.26
N ALA A 166 -0.82 -16.88 -9.40
CA ALA A 166 -0.57 -17.62 -8.17
C ALA A 166 0.12 -18.96 -8.46
N GLU A 167 -0.37 -19.74 -9.42
CA GLU A 167 0.25 -21.01 -9.83
C GLU A 167 1.67 -20.82 -10.39
N MET A 168 1.92 -19.75 -11.16
CA MET A 168 3.27 -19.42 -11.64
C MET A 168 4.23 -19.09 -10.50
N LEU A 169 3.76 -18.38 -9.46
CA LEU A 169 4.55 -17.99 -8.29
C LEU A 169 4.88 -19.15 -7.33
N ARG A 170 4.22 -20.30 -7.44
CA ARG A 170 4.61 -21.52 -6.71
C ARG A 170 5.93 -22.10 -7.22
N GLU A 171 6.21 -21.92 -8.51
CA GLU A 171 7.39 -22.46 -9.20
C GLU A 171 8.48 -21.39 -9.45
N ASN A 172 8.09 -20.12 -9.61
CA ASN A 172 9.05 -19.05 -9.87
C ASN A 172 9.83 -18.65 -8.59
N CYS A 173 11.14 -18.85 -8.62
CA CYS A 173 12.03 -18.57 -7.49
C CYS A 173 12.71 -17.18 -7.52
N CYS A 174 12.42 -16.33 -8.51
CA CYS A 174 13.14 -15.08 -8.79
C CYS A 174 12.31 -13.80 -8.65
N LEU A 175 10.99 -13.85 -8.81
CA LEU A 175 10.14 -12.69 -8.56
C LEU A 175 10.16 -12.33 -7.06
N ARG A 176 10.24 -11.03 -6.77
CA ARG A 176 10.33 -10.44 -5.43
C ARG A 176 9.29 -9.36 -5.22
N GLU A 177 8.92 -8.67 -6.28
CA GLU A 177 8.03 -7.52 -6.26
C GLU A 177 6.98 -7.69 -7.36
N LEU A 178 5.70 -7.59 -7.00
CA LEU A 178 4.57 -7.76 -7.92
C LEU A 178 3.48 -6.71 -7.67
N ASN A 179 3.11 -6.00 -8.73
CA ASN A 179 1.95 -5.12 -8.74
C ASN A 179 0.84 -5.69 -9.64
N ILE A 180 -0.29 -6.04 -9.05
CA ILE A 180 -1.52 -6.45 -9.75
C ILE A 180 -2.72 -5.61 -9.27
N SER A 181 -2.47 -4.35 -8.94
CA SER A 181 -3.51 -3.40 -8.52
C SER A 181 -4.48 -3.07 -9.67
N ASN A 182 -5.68 -2.56 -9.35
CA ASN A 182 -6.68 -2.09 -10.32
C ASN A 182 -7.11 -3.15 -11.35
N ASN A 183 -7.26 -4.41 -10.95
CA ASN A 183 -7.42 -5.54 -11.87
C ASN A 183 -8.69 -6.38 -11.70
N TYR A 184 -9.59 -5.96 -10.82
CA TYR A 184 -10.87 -6.62 -10.54
C TYR A 184 -10.68 -8.09 -10.15
N LEU A 185 -9.72 -8.37 -9.27
CA LEU A 185 -9.41 -9.72 -8.81
C LEU A 185 -10.54 -10.41 -8.06
N ASP A 186 -11.41 -9.63 -7.40
CA ASP A 186 -12.53 -10.11 -6.57
C ASP A 186 -12.11 -11.12 -5.47
N THR A 187 -13.09 -11.76 -4.83
CA THR A 187 -12.87 -12.71 -3.74
C THR A 187 -12.17 -13.99 -4.21
N ASP A 188 -12.45 -14.50 -5.40
CA ASP A 188 -11.85 -15.73 -5.92
C ASP A 188 -10.36 -15.51 -6.26
N GLY A 189 -10.01 -14.32 -6.80
CA GLY A 189 -8.62 -13.92 -6.97
C GLY A 189 -7.91 -13.68 -5.63
N ALA A 190 -8.60 -13.13 -4.64
CA ALA A 190 -8.05 -12.99 -3.28
C ALA A 190 -7.76 -14.35 -2.62
N GLU A 191 -8.64 -15.34 -2.78
CA GLU A 191 -8.42 -16.70 -2.26
C GLU A 191 -7.19 -17.37 -2.88
N ALA A 192 -6.99 -17.21 -4.20
CA ALA A 192 -5.81 -17.74 -4.88
C ALA A 192 -4.50 -17.13 -4.37
N ILE A 193 -4.47 -15.81 -4.14
CA ILE A 193 -3.33 -15.10 -3.55
C ILE A 193 -3.15 -15.51 -2.08
N ALA A 194 -4.23 -15.67 -1.31
CA ALA A 194 -4.17 -16.13 0.08
C ALA A 194 -3.60 -17.54 0.22
N SER A 195 -3.98 -18.49 -0.65
CA SER A 195 -3.38 -19.84 -0.69
C SER A 195 -1.87 -19.78 -0.92
N LEU A 196 -1.41 -18.99 -1.89
CA LEU A 196 0.01 -18.80 -2.18
C LEU A 196 0.78 -18.22 -0.98
N LEU A 197 0.20 -17.25 -0.28
CA LEU A 197 0.80 -16.63 0.90
C LEU A 197 0.84 -17.56 2.11
N LEU A 198 -0.23 -18.34 2.36
CA LEU A 198 -0.33 -19.31 3.44
C LEU A 198 0.74 -20.40 3.33
N GLU A 199 0.95 -20.90 2.11
CA GLU A 199 1.96 -21.93 1.82
C GLU A 199 3.40 -21.42 1.87
N ASN A 200 3.61 -20.09 1.91
CA ASN A 200 4.92 -19.44 1.78
C ASN A 200 5.71 -19.91 0.53
N ALA A 201 5.00 -20.33 -0.52
CA ALA A 201 5.60 -20.89 -1.74
C ALA A 201 6.27 -19.83 -2.63
N SER A 202 5.74 -18.59 -2.61
CA SER A 202 6.37 -17.46 -3.31
C SER A 202 7.48 -16.81 -2.50
N TYR A 203 8.42 -16.18 -3.20
CA TYR A 203 9.48 -15.36 -2.64
C TYR A 203 9.16 -13.85 -2.67
N LEU A 204 7.88 -13.48 -2.74
CA LEU A 204 7.47 -12.08 -2.77
C LEU A 204 7.74 -11.37 -1.44
N HIS A 205 8.41 -10.23 -1.53
CA HIS A 205 8.68 -9.31 -0.42
C HIS A 205 7.77 -8.07 -0.51
N THR A 206 7.45 -7.62 -1.72
CA THR A 206 6.48 -6.53 -1.96
C THR A 206 5.35 -7.03 -2.84
N LEU A 207 4.11 -6.79 -2.42
CA LEU A 207 2.90 -7.19 -3.13
C LEU A 207 1.87 -6.06 -3.10
N GLN A 208 1.48 -5.58 -4.29
CA GLN A 208 0.49 -4.51 -4.42
C GLN A 208 -0.80 -5.05 -5.04
N LEU A 209 -1.90 -4.92 -4.27
CA LEU A 209 -3.24 -5.44 -4.55
C LEU A 209 -4.30 -4.33 -4.44
N SER A 210 -3.91 -3.06 -4.60
CA SER A 210 -4.82 -1.92 -4.47
C SER A 210 -5.96 -2.00 -5.50
N GLY A 211 -7.16 -1.52 -5.18
CA GLY A 211 -8.22 -1.35 -6.19
C GLY A 211 -8.77 -2.64 -6.81
N ASN A 212 -8.93 -3.71 -6.03
CA ASN A 212 -9.31 -5.05 -6.53
C ASN A 212 -10.69 -5.56 -6.08
N SER A 213 -11.52 -4.69 -5.50
CA SER A 213 -12.85 -5.02 -4.97
C SER A 213 -12.84 -6.14 -3.93
N PHE A 214 -11.82 -6.17 -3.07
CA PHE A 214 -11.76 -7.14 -1.98
C PHE A 214 -12.72 -6.79 -0.84
N GLY A 215 -13.69 -7.69 -0.60
CA GLY A 215 -14.69 -7.60 0.45
C GLY A 215 -14.30 -8.29 1.78
N GLU A 216 -15.30 -8.68 2.56
CA GLU A 216 -15.11 -9.27 3.89
C GLU A 216 -14.54 -10.71 3.83
N GLU A 217 -14.97 -11.48 2.85
CA GLU A 217 -14.51 -12.84 2.58
C GLU A 217 -13.02 -12.83 2.22
N ALA A 218 -12.62 -11.91 1.33
CA ALA A 218 -11.22 -11.66 0.98
C ALA A 218 -10.40 -11.23 2.20
N ALA A 219 -10.95 -10.41 3.11
CA ALA A 219 -10.26 -10.05 4.35
C ALA A 219 -10.02 -11.27 5.25
N SER A 220 -10.94 -12.25 5.26
CA SER A 220 -10.78 -13.47 6.06
C SER A 220 -9.64 -14.34 5.54
N CYS A 221 -9.65 -14.67 4.23
CA CYS A 221 -8.60 -15.54 3.67
C CYS A 221 -7.22 -14.87 3.71
N LEU A 222 -7.13 -13.56 3.43
CA LEU A 222 -5.90 -12.80 3.56
C LEU A 222 -5.41 -12.71 5.01
N ALA A 223 -6.30 -12.51 5.99
CA ALA A 223 -5.92 -12.50 7.41
C ALA A 223 -5.33 -13.84 7.84
N ASP A 224 -6.01 -14.96 7.55
CA ASP A 224 -5.56 -16.30 7.92
C ASP A 224 -4.21 -16.66 7.27
N ALA A 225 -4.04 -16.33 5.99
CA ALA A 225 -2.77 -16.52 5.27
C ALA A 225 -1.63 -15.68 5.86
N LEU A 226 -1.87 -14.39 6.12
CA LEU A 226 -0.86 -13.46 6.62
C LEU A 226 -0.46 -13.73 8.08
N MET A 227 -1.27 -14.43 8.90
CA MET A 227 -0.84 -14.85 10.25
C MET A 227 0.39 -15.78 10.21
N SER A 228 0.53 -16.59 9.14
CA SER A 228 1.63 -17.55 8.97
C SER A 228 2.64 -17.17 7.88
N ASN A 229 2.40 -16.09 7.12
CA ASN A 229 3.34 -15.63 6.10
C ASN A 229 4.52 -14.87 6.72
N TYR A 230 5.75 -15.25 6.34
CA TYR A 230 6.98 -14.61 6.81
C TYR A 230 7.81 -13.95 5.70
N GLN A 231 7.37 -14.05 4.43
CA GLN A 231 8.07 -13.54 3.25
C GLN A 231 7.73 -12.07 2.98
N VAL A 232 6.44 -11.73 2.96
CA VAL A 232 5.97 -10.39 2.56
C VAL A 232 6.32 -9.36 3.63
N LYS A 233 7.00 -8.31 3.20
CA LYS A 233 7.45 -7.14 3.97
C LYS A 233 6.60 -5.92 3.71
N GLU A 234 6.12 -5.77 2.49
CA GLU A 234 5.36 -4.61 2.03
C GLU A 234 4.08 -5.08 1.34
N LEU A 235 2.94 -4.65 1.85
CA LEU A 235 1.62 -5.03 1.35
C LEU A 235 0.74 -3.80 1.16
N ASP A 236 0.27 -3.60 -0.07
CA ASP A 236 -0.73 -2.59 -0.39
C ASP A 236 -2.09 -3.25 -0.64
N LEU A 237 -3.04 -2.92 0.23
CA LEU A 237 -4.43 -3.34 0.24
C LEU A 237 -5.39 -2.14 0.18
N SER A 238 -4.89 -0.98 -0.25
CA SER A 238 -5.67 0.26 -0.39
C SER A 238 -6.78 0.16 -1.44
N HIS A 239 -7.71 1.12 -1.45
CA HIS A 239 -8.78 1.24 -2.46
C HIS A 239 -9.64 -0.04 -2.65
N ASN A 240 -9.78 -0.84 -1.60
CA ASN A 240 -10.62 -2.04 -1.58
C ASN A 240 -11.91 -1.78 -0.79
N GLU A 241 -12.72 -2.82 -0.59
CA GLU A 241 -14.07 -2.73 -0.03
C GLU A 241 -14.13 -3.32 1.40
N PHE A 242 -12.99 -3.36 2.11
CA PHE A 242 -12.87 -4.01 3.41
C PHE A 242 -13.80 -3.39 4.46
N SER A 243 -14.79 -4.16 4.90
CA SER A 243 -15.80 -3.77 5.87
C SER A 243 -15.22 -3.51 7.28
N GLU A 244 -16.03 -2.97 8.19
CA GLU A 244 -15.66 -2.85 9.62
C GLU A 244 -15.32 -4.22 10.24
N LYS A 245 -15.87 -5.31 9.70
CA LYS A 245 -15.60 -6.68 10.14
C LYS A 245 -14.37 -7.27 9.44
N GLY A 246 -14.15 -7.01 8.15
CA GLY A 246 -12.88 -7.31 7.48
C GLY A 246 -11.69 -6.64 8.19
N GLY A 247 -11.84 -5.39 8.60
CA GLY A 247 -10.84 -4.68 9.40
C GLY A 247 -10.60 -5.26 10.80
N GLN A 248 -11.58 -5.95 11.39
CA GLN A 248 -11.36 -6.68 12.64
C GLN A 248 -10.50 -7.92 12.43
N LEU A 249 -10.66 -8.64 11.31
CA LEU A 249 -9.88 -9.83 10.97
C LEU A 249 -8.42 -9.45 10.66
N LEU A 250 -8.20 -8.49 9.77
CA LEU A 250 -6.86 -7.99 9.43
C LEU A 250 -6.16 -7.33 10.64
N GLY A 251 -6.89 -6.62 11.49
CA GLY A 251 -6.35 -6.04 12.72
C GLY A 251 -5.96 -7.08 13.78
N GLN A 252 -6.64 -8.23 13.82
CA GLN A 252 -6.25 -9.38 14.67
C GLN A 252 -5.02 -10.10 14.11
N MET A 253 -4.95 -10.31 12.78
CA MET A 253 -3.77 -10.86 12.11
C MET A 253 -2.50 -10.07 12.43
N LEU A 254 -2.58 -8.74 12.48
CA LEU A 254 -1.44 -7.87 12.82
C LEU A 254 -0.88 -8.13 14.23
N ALA A 255 -1.64 -8.71 15.17
CA ALA A 255 -1.13 -9.11 16.48
C ALA A 255 -0.16 -10.31 16.41
N VAL A 256 -0.27 -11.13 15.35
CA VAL A 256 0.45 -12.40 15.16
C VAL A 256 1.55 -12.28 14.11
N ASN A 257 1.31 -11.55 13.02
CA ASN A 257 2.31 -11.39 11.96
C ASN A 257 3.56 -10.65 12.47
N THR A 258 4.73 -11.23 12.22
CA THR A 258 6.05 -10.73 12.66
C THR A 258 6.97 -10.35 11.49
N ALA A 259 6.44 -10.33 10.26
CA ALA A 259 7.23 -10.12 9.05
C ALA A 259 6.90 -8.81 8.34
N LEU A 260 5.65 -8.37 8.35
CA LEU A 260 5.16 -7.22 7.61
C LEU A 260 5.68 -5.91 8.24
N GLU A 261 6.33 -5.09 7.42
CA GLU A 261 6.97 -3.83 7.82
C GLU A 261 6.21 -2.60 7.30
N ILE A 262 5.53 -2.74 6.15
CA ILE A 262 4.70 -1.71 5.52
C ILE A 262 3.33 -2.30 5.19
N LEU A 263 2.27 -1.63 5.65
CA LEU A 263 0.88 -1.98 5.32
C LEU A 263 0.11 -0.72 4.92
N ASP A 264 -0.39 -0.70 3.69
CA ASP A 264 -1.36 0.30 3.24
C ASP A 264 -2.77 -0.32 3.20
N LEU A 265 -3.71 0.33 3.89
CA LEU A 265 -5.12 -0.02 3.94
C LEU A 265 -5.99 1.23 3.73
N SER A 266 -5.42 2.27 3.12
CA SER A 266 -6.15 3.51 2.85
C SER A 266 -7.34 3.28 1.94
N TRP A 267 -8.33 4.16 2.03
CA TRP A 267 -9.51 4.13 1.16
C TRP A 267 -10.28 2.80 1.23
N ASN A 268 -10.63 2.41 2.45
CA ASN A 268 -11.42 1.21 2.77
C ASN A 268 -12.59 1.59 3.70
N HIS A 269 -13.29 0.60 4.26
CA HIS A 269 -14.46 0.82 5.13
C HIS A 269 -14.27 0.26 6.54
N LEU A 270 -13.03 0.32 7.06
CA LEU A 270 -12.63 -0.27 8.35
C LEU A 270 -13.35 0.36 9.56
N ARG A 271 -13.74 1.64 9.49
CA ARG A 271 -14.51 2.38 10.50
C ARG A 271 -13.91 2.25 11.92
N ARG A 272 -14.76 2.36 12.95
CA ARG A 272 -14.33 2.39 14.35
C ARG A 272 -13.82 1.03 14.83
N LYS A 273 -14.59 -0.05 14.69
CA LYS A 273 -14.20 -1.35 15.28
C LYS A 273 -13.01 -2.00 14.56
N GLY A 274 -12.90 -1.86 13.24
CA GLY A 274 -11.71 -2.29 12.50
C GLY A 274 -10.46 -1.58 13.02
N THR A 275 -10.53 -0.26 13.19
CA THR A 275 -9.40 0.51 13.73
C THR A 275 -9.06 0.16 15.18
N VAL A 276 -10.05 -0.18 16.02
CA VAL A 276 -9.81 -0.70 17.38
C VAL A 276 -9.06 -2.04 17.33
N ALA A 277 -9.35 -2.91 16.36
CA ALA A 277 -8.61 -4.16 16.19
C ALA A 277 -7.15 -3.90 15.74
N PHE A 278 -6.92 -3.07 14.72
CA PHE A 278 -5.56 -2.65 14.33
C PHE A 278 -4.78 -2.04 15.49
N SER A 279 -5.41 -1.15 16.24
CA SER A 279 -4.83 -0.55 17.45
C SER A 279 -4.50 -1.58 18.53
N THR A 280 -5.25 -2.69 18.59
CA THR A 280 -4.99 -3.77 19.54
C THR A 280 -3.82 -4.63 19.07
N GLY A 281 -3.75 -5.00 17.78
CA GLY A 281 -2.61 -5.71 17.21
C GLY A 281 -1.31 -4.93 17.29
N LEU A 282 -1.34 -3.63 16.99
CA LEU A 282 -0.19 -2.73 17.10
C LEU A 282 0.46 -2.71 18.49
N LYS A 283 -0.29 -2.94 19.59
CA LYS A 283 0.29 -2.91 20.94
C LYS A 283 1.39 -3.94 21.17
N GLY A 284 1.28 -5.10 20.52
CA GLY A 284 2.25 -6.20 20.60
C GLY A 284 3.09 -6.40 19.33
N ASN A 285 2.68 -5.82 18.19
CA ASN A 285 3.39 -5.98 16.93
C ASN A 285 4.80 -5.36 16.99
N ALA A 286 5.81 -6.17 16.66
CA ALA A 286 7.23 -5.80 16.73
C ALA A 286 7.90 -5.64 15.34
N ALA A 287 7.13 -5.62 14.25
CA ALA A 287 7.63 -5.60 12.88
C ALA A 287 7.18 -4.37 12.06
N LEU A 288 5.91 -3.94 12.23
CA LEU A 288 5.28 -2.92 11.40
C LEU A 288 5.84 -1.52 11.69
N LYS A 289 6.49 -0.94 10.69
CA LYS A 289 7.14 0.38 10.72
C LYS A 289 6.25 1.46 10.09
N ILE A 290 5.48 1.10 9.06
CA ILE A 290 4.63 2.03 8.31
C ILE A 290 3.21 1.47 8.24
N LEU A 291 2.24 2.29 8.63
CA LEU A 291 0.81 1.98 8.53
C LEU A 291 0.04 3.17 7.95
N ASN A 292 -0.67 2.94 6.86
CA ASN A 292 -1.62 3.90 6.30
C ASN A 292 -3.06 3.40 6.51
N LEU A 293 -3.82 4.15 7.32
CA LEU A 293 -5.26 3.97 7.57
C LEU A 293 -6.05 5.21 7.11
N SER A 294 -5.53 6.02 6.20
CA SER A 294 -6.26 7.19 5.70
C SER A 294 -7.58 6.80 5.01
N TRP A 295 -8.55 7.70 4.93
CA TRP A 295 -9.84 7.47 4.24
C TRP A 295 -10.65 6.25 4.74
N ASN A 296 -10.68 6.00 6.05
CA ASN A 296 -11.35 4.84 6.66
C ASN A 296 -12.49 5.18 7.64
N SER A 297 -12.79 6.48 7.83
CA SER A 297 -13.80 6.97 8.79
C SER A 297 -13.55 6.48 10.24
N ILE A 298 -12.31 6.61 10.71
CA ILE A 298 -11.86 6.16 12.04
C ILE A 298 -12.64 6.81 13.21
N GLY A 299 -12.94 8.11 13.12
CA GLY A 299 -13.59 8.87 14.20
C GLY A 299 -12.79 9.00 15.51
N ASN A 300 -13.40 9.59 16.53
CA ASN A 300 -12.71 9.91 17.79
C ASN A 300 -12.42 8.67 18.64
N GLU A 301 -13.28 7.66 18.63
CA GLU A 301 -13.08 6.43 19.40
C GLU A 301 -11.94 5.58 18.82
N GLY A 302 -11.84 5.52 17.48
CA GLY A 302 -10.71 4.89 16.82
C GLY A 302 -9.41 5.66 17.04
N ALA A 303 -9.44 6.99 17.02
CA ALA A 303 -8.30 7.83 17.39
C ALA A 303 -7.86 7.60 18.86
N GLN A 304 -8.80 7.35 19.79
CA GLN A 304 -8.45 6.96 21.14
C GLN A 304 -7.78 5.58 21.21
N ALA A 305 -8.27 4.59 20.45
CA ALA A 305 -7.64 3.27 20.39
C ALA A 305 -6.19 3.35 19.88
N ILE A 306 -5.96 4.14 18.82
CA ILE A 306 -4.62 4.42 18.26
C ILE A 306 -3.73 5.09 19.32
N ALA A 307 -4.27 6.06 20.07
CA ALA A 307 -3.53 6.72 21.14
C ALA A 307 -3.06 5.73 22.22
N GLU A 308 -3.90 4.77 22.62
CA GLU A 308 -3.53 3.71 23.57
C GLU A 308 -2.53 2.71 22.97
N ALA A 309 -2.51 2.53 21.65
CA ALA A 309 -1.48 1.73 20.96
C ALA A 309 -0.12 2.42 20.98
N LEU A 310 -0.08 3.71 20.61
CA LEU A 310 1.14 4.52 20.57
C LEU A 310 1.83 4.67 21.94
N LYS A 311 1.10 4.52 23.05
CA LYS A 311 1.71 4.54 24.40
C LYS A 311 2.67 3.39 24.66
N VAL A 312 2.48 2.24 24.01
CA VAL A 312 3.21 1.00 24.30
C VAL A 312 3.98 0.46 23.09
N ASN A 313 3.49 0.70 21.87
CA ASN A 313 4.23 0.35 20.67
C ASN A 313 5.47 1.26 20.52
N ASN A 314 6.61 0.62 20.24
CA ASN A 314 7.92 1.25 20.09
C ASN A 314 8.61 0.87 18.75
N VAL A 315 7.81 0.48 17.74
CA VAL A 315 8.30 0.05 16.42
C VAL A 315 7.73 0.88 15.27
N LEU A 316 6.49 1.37 15.40
CA LEU A 316 5.84 2.18 14.38
C LEU A 316 6.55 3.53 14.23
N ILE A 317 6.96 3.82 12.99
CA ILE A 317 7.74 5.01 12.58
C ILE A 317 6.84 5.99 11.82
N HIS A 318 5.93 5.50 10.98
CA HIS A 318 5.02 6.31 10.16
C HIS A 318 3.58 5.83 10.33
N LEU A 319 2.70 6.76 10.67
CA LEU A 319 1.26 6.56 10.75
C LEU A 319 0.54 7.62 9.91
N ASP A 320 -0.24 7.19 8.93
CA ASP A 320 -1.20 8.06 8.23
C ASP A 320 -2.63 7.72 8.65
N ILE A 321 -3.32 8.72 9.20
CA ILE A 321 -4.73 8.69 9.60
C ILE A 321 -5.48 9.91 9.03
N SER A 322 -5.05 10.41 7.88
CA SER A 322 -5.70 11.51 7.15
C SER A 322 -7.11 11.15 6.64
N ASN A 323 -7.99 12.13 6.41
CA ASN A 323 -9.34 11.94 5.86
C ASN A 323 -10.24 10.98 6.69
N ASN A 324 -10.24 11.12 8.02
CA ASN A 324 -10.83 10.13 8.93
C ASN A 324 -11.88 10.64 9.92
N GLN A 325 -12.36 11.86 9.73
CA GLN A 325 -13.39 12.51 10.57
C GLN A 325 -12.97 12.63 12.05
N ILE A 326 -11.67 12.66 12.33
CA ILE A 326 -11.12 12.88 13.68
C ILE A 326 -11.28 14.37 14.02
N SER A 327 -11.94 14.71 15.12
CA SER A 327 -12.06 16.11 15.58
C SER A 327 -10.96 16.47 16.58
N ASP A 328 -10.96 17.72 17.05
CA ASP A 328 -10.04 18.18 18.11
C ASP A 328 -10.08 17.30 19.37
N GLU A 329 -11.24 16.72 19.70
CA GLU A 329 -11.36 15.76 20.81
C GLU A 329 -10.54 14.47 20.53
N GLY A 330 -10.64 13.92 19.31
CA GLY A 330 -9.86 12.76 18.87
C GLY A 330 -8.35 13.06 18.80
N ALA A 331 -7.97 14.25 18.29
CA ALA A 331 -6.58 14.70 18.33
C ALA A 331 -6.06 14.87 19.77
N MET A 332 -6.88 15.34 20.70
CA MET A 332 -6.55 15.38 22.13
C MET A 332 -6.35 13.99 22.74
N LYS A 333 -6.99 12.94 22.20
CA LYS A 333 -6.67 11.55 22.56
C LYS A 333 -5.31 11.15 22.00
N ILE A 334 -5.04 11.36 20.71
CA ILE A 334 -3.74 11.09 20.06
C ILE A 334 -2.58 11.77 20.83
N CYS A 335 -2.76 13.03 21.25
CA CYS A 335 -1.82 13.75 22.11
C CYS A 335 -1.43 13.01 23.40
N ASN A 336 -2.29 12.14 23.95
CA ASN A 336 -1.97 11.34 25.14
C ASN A 336 -1.05 10.15 24.84
N GLY A 337 -1.05 9.63 23.61
CA GLY A 337 -0.02 8.70 23.13
C GLY A 337 1.30 9.43 22.86
N LEU A 338 1.24 10.54 22.13
CA LEU A 338 2.43 11.33 21.75
C LEU A 338 3.21 11.93 22.93
N LYS A 339 2.56 12.12 24.10
CA LYS A 339 3.24 12.56 25.34
C LYS A 339 4.27 11.55 25.87
N VAL A 340 4.18 10.27 25.49
CA VAL A 340 5.08 9.21 25.98
C VAL A 340 5.75 8.41 24.86
N ASN A 341 5.18 8.38 23.65
CA ASN A 341 5.78 7.70 22.51
C ASN A 341 7.10 8.37 22.10
N GLY A 342 8.17 7.57 21.95
CA GLY A 342 9.50 8.04 21.56
C GLY A 342 10.02 7.42 20.26
N THR A 343 9.13 6.97 19.37
CA THR A 343 9.52 6.17 18.18
C THR A 343 8.85 6.62 16.89
N LEU A 344 7.62 7.10 16.96
CA LEU A 344 6.88 7.64 15.83
C LEU A 344 7.59 8.91 15.30
N LYS A 345 7.88 8.92 14.01
CA LYS A 345 8.58 10.01 13.31
C LYS A 345 7.66 10.81 12.40
N VAL A 346 6.70 10.16 11.75
CA VAL A 346 5.77 10.81 10.82
C VAL A 346 4.34 10.52 11.26
N LEU A 347 3.57 11.58 11.49
CA LEU A 347 2.15 11.52 11.79
C LEU A 347 1.37 12.38 10.78
N LYS A 348 0.63 11.73 9.89
CA LYS A 348 -0.25 12.42 8.93
C LYS A 348 -1.71 12.38 9.43
N MET A 349 -2.31 13.55 9.56
CA MET A 349 -3.67 13.77 10.05
C MET A 349 -4.43 14.78 9.17
N ALA A 350 -4.00 14.99 7.93
CA ALA A 350 -4.59 15.96 7.01
C ALA A 350 -6.08 15.62 6.72
N ASN A 351 -6.84 16.63 6.31
CA ASN A 351 -8.28 16.53 5.96
C ASN A 351 -9.14 15.87 7.06
N ASN A 352 -8.75 16.02 8.32
CA ASN A 352 -9.58 15.72 9.48
C ASN A 352 -10.31 16.98 9.96
N LEU A 353 -11.26 16.81 10.90
CA LEU A 353 -12.09 17.87 11.46
C LEU A 353 -11.36 18.66 12.56
N LEU A 354 -10.09 18.98 12.30
CA LEU A 354 -9.21 19.67 13.23
C LEU A 354 -9.31 21.19 13.05
N THR A 355 -9.35 21.90 14.16
CA THR A 355 -9.18 23.36 14.20
C THR A 355 -7.78 23.71 14.69
N VAL A 356 -7.51 25.01 14.84
CA VAL A 356 -6.29 25.49 15.50
C VAL A 356 -6.14 24.95 16.93
N GLU A 357 -7.22 24.56 17.62
CA GLU A 357 -7.14 23.97 18.96
C GLU A 357 -6.48 22.58 18.93
N GLY A 358 -6.92 21.68 18.06
CA GLY A 358 -6.31 20.36 17.87
C GLY A 358 -4.88 20.44 17.35
N ALA A 359 -4.60 21.37 16.43
CA ALA A 359 -3.24 21.64 15.95
C ALA A 359 -2.31 22.11 17.09
N THR A 360 -2.77 23.07 17.90
CA THR A 360 -2.04 23.60 19.07
C THR A 360 -1.80 22.50 20.11
N ALA A 361 -2.78 21.61 20.30
CA ALA A 361 -2.65 20.45 21.19
C ALA A 361 -1.58 19.45 20.71
N LEU A 362 -1.57 19.11 19.41
CA LEU A 362 -0.60 18.20 18.81
C LEU A 362 0.83 18.72 19.00
N VAL A 363 1.10 19.96 18.57
CA VAL A 363 2.41 20.62 18.71
C VAL A 363 2.78 20.79 20.20
N GLY A 364 1.82 21.15 21.04
CA GLY A 364 1.98 21.25 22.49
C GLY A 364 2.24 19.92 23.19
N SER A 365 1.86 18.78 22.60
CA SER A 365 2.15 17.44 23.11
C SER A 365 3.62 17.05 22.86
N VAL A 366 4.16 17.35 21.67
CA VAL A 366 5.57 17.16 21.34
C VAL A 366 6.45 17.97 22.29
N ARG A 367 6.15 19.26 22.49
CA ARG A 367 6.88 20.16 23.42
C ARG A 367 7.00 19.64 24.86
N LYS A 368 6.07 18.78 25.27
CA LYS A 368 5.98 18.17 26.60
C LYS A 368 6.70 16.81 26.69
N ASN A 369 7.03 16.18 25.57
CA ASN A 369 7.72 14.89 25.52
C ASN A 369 9.19 15.08 25.11
N PRO A 370 10.15 15.04 26.05
CA PRO A 370 11.57 15.22 25.73
C PRO A 370 12.16 14.09 24.87
N ASN A 371 11.49 12.94 24.79
CA ASN A 371 11.92 11.77 24.03
C ASN A 371 11.21 11.66 22.67
N SER A 372 10.38 12.64 22.28
CA SER A 372 9.65 12.58 21.02
C SER A 372 10.60 12.58 19.82
N MET A 373 10.46 11.57 18.96
CA MET A 373 11.21 11.44 17.70
C MET A 373 10.41 11.96 16.49
N LEU A 374 9.34 12.74 16.72
CA LEU A 374 8.52 13.27 15.63
C LEU A 374 9.32 14.26 14.77
N GLU A 375 9.44 13.92 13.50
CA GLU A 375 10.13 14.64 12.43
C GLU A 375 9.13 15.31 11.46
N GLU A 376 7.90 14.80 11.36
CA GLU A 376 6.81 15.42 10.58
C GLU A 376 5.43 15.25 11.25
N ILE A 377 4.67 16.36 11.33
CA ILE A 377 3.22 16.36 11.56
C ILE A 377 2.54 17.02 10.36
N ASN A 378 1.68 16.29 9.64
CA ASN A 378 0.92 16.83 8.52
C ASN A 378 -0.55 17.07 8.90
N ILE A 379 -0.92 18.35 8.98
CA ILE A 379 -2.26 18.91 9.26
C ILE A 379 -2.58 19.99 8.23
N SER A 380 -2.19 19.77 6.97
CA SER A 380 -2.16 20.76 5.88
C SER A 380 -3.48 21.46 5.53
N ASN A 381 -4.61 20.96 6.01
CA ASN A 381 -5.94 21.58 5.86
C ASN A 381 -6.33 22.53 7.02
N VAL A 382 -5.54 22.62 8.09
CA VAL A 382 -5.89 23.39 9.28
C VAL A 382 -5.44 24.84 9.14
N LEU A 383 -6.41 25.76 9.19
CA LEU A 383 -6.16 27.19 9.38
C LEU A 383 -5.60 27.42 10.80
N VAL A 384 -4.44 28.06 10.91
CA VAL A 384 -3.77 28.35 12.20
C VAL A 384 -3.69 29.84 12.46
N ASN A 385 -3.42 30.27 13.69
CA ASN A 385 -3.32 31.68 14.06
C ASN A 385 -1.92 32.05 14.60
N ALA A 386 -1.70 33.33 14.91
CA ALA A 386 -0.41 33.81 15.42
C ALA A 386 0.05 33.06 16.69
N SER A 387 -0.86 32.76 17.63
CA SER A 387 -0.56 32.03 18.87
C SER A 387 -0.06 30.61 18.62
N PHE A 388 -0.55 29.94 17.58
CA PHE A 388 -0.02 28.64 17.13
C PHE A 388 1.42 28.77 16.61
N ILE A 389 1.72 29.80 15.82
CA ILE A 389 3.07 30.06 15.29
C ILE A 389 4.05 30.34 16.44
N GLU A 390 3.67 31.18 17.41
CA GLU A 390 4.48 31.44 18.62
C GLU A 390 4.75 30.15 19.42
N LEU A 391 3.76 29.26 19.55
CA LEU A 391 3.97 27.96 20.18
C LEU A 391 4.94 27.09 19.37
N LEU A 392 4.77 27.03 18.05
CA LEU A 392 5.60 26.23 17.14
C LEU A 392 7.07 26.67 17.16
N GLU A 393 7.34 27.98 17.21
CA GLU A 393 8.69 28.51 17.41
C GLU A 393 9.34 28.03 18.71
N LEU A 394 8.57 27.95 19.80
CA LEU A 394 9.01 27.40 21.08
C LEU A 394 9.18 25.87 21.07
N VAL A 395 8.53 25.15 20.14
CA VAL A 395 8.75 23.71 19.93
C VAL A 395 10.03 23.48 19.15
N TRP A 396 10.28 24.25 18.09
CA TRP A 396 11.50 24.18 17.28
C TRP A 396 12.80 24.47 18.05
N GLN A 397 12.72 25.18 19.17
CA GLN A 397 13.86 25.36 20.09
C GLN A 397 14.25 24.05 20.81
N LYS A 398 13.33 23.09 20.95
CA LYS A 398 13.56 21.78 21.58
C LYS A 398 13.67 20.64 20.57
N HIS A 399 12.84 20.66 19.53
CA HIS A 399 12.74 19.65 18.46
C HIS A 399 12.99 20.34 17.12
N PRO A 400 14.25 20.70 16.81
CA PRO A 400 14.56 21.49 15.61
C PRO A 400 14.25 20.72 14.32
N GLU A 401 14.34 19.40 14.33
CA GLU A 401 14.02 18.49 13.22
C GLU A 401 12.54 18.41 12.83
N LEU A 402 11.61 18.76 13.74
CA LEU A 402 10.17 18.68 13.50
C LEU A 402 9.74 19.65 12.38
N ASP A 403 9.14 19.12 11.32
CA ASP A 403 8.33 19.92 10.39
C ASP A 403 6.84 19.79 10.74
N VAL A 404 6.11 20.89 10.62
CA VAL A 404 4.65 20.88 10.80
C VAL A 404 4.03 21.53 9.58
N ILE A 405 3.34 20.72 8.78
CA ILE A 405 2.69 21.14 7.55
C ILE A 405 1.25 21.52 7.93
N TYR A 406 0.91 22.80 7.85
CA TYR A 406 -0.41 23.36 8.15
C TYR A 406 -0.94 24.17 6.96
N GLY A 407 -2.18 24.64 7.04
CA GLY A 407 -2.83 25.44 6.00
C GLY A 407 -2.41 26.91 6.03
N GLU A 408 -3.38 27.81 5.81
CA GLU A 408 -3.14 29.25 5.88
C GLU A 408 -2.99 29.76 7.33
N VAL A 409 -2.51 31.00 7.49
CA VAL A 409 -2.41 31.68 8.78
C VAL A 409 -3.46 32.80 8.86
N GLU A 410 -4.42 32.65 9.76
CA GLU A 410 -5.48 33.62 10.04
C GLU A 410 -4.91 35.01 10.36
N GLY A 411 -5.58 36.06 9.87
CA GLY A 411 -5.17 37.46 10.04
C GLY A 411 -3.99 37.90 9.15
N CYS A 412 -3.30 36.97 8.48
CA CYS A 412 -2.27 37.32 7.49
C CYS A 412 -2.90 37.68 6.14
N ILE A 413 -3.39 38.92 6.02
CA ILE A 413 -3.52 39.53 4.68
C ILE A 413 -2.15 39.45 4.03
N SER A 414 -2.08 38.81 2.87
CA SER A 414 -0.83 38.46 2.20
C SER A 414 -0.02 39.70 1.82
N LYS A 415 0.85 40.13 2.74
CA LYS A 415 2.06 40.85 2.36
C LYS A 415 2.77 39.95 1.36
N ILE A 416 2.81 40.41 0.10
CA ILE A 416 3.47 39.77 -1.04
C ILE A 416 4.68 39.00 -0.51
N PRO A 417 4.75 37.66 -0.68
CA PRO A 417 5.80 36.87 -0.05
C PRO A 417 7.15 37.53 -0.34
N LYS A 418 7.90 37.88 0.71
CA LYS A 418 9.26 38.39 0.53
C LYS A 418 9.96 37.38 -0.36
N GLN A 419 10.35 37.79 -1.57
CA GLN A 419 10.95 36.87 -2.54
C GLN A 419 12.27 36.37 -1.98
N HIS A 420 12.21 35.26 -1.25
CA HIS A 420 13.38 34.57 -0.79
C HIS A 420 14.06 33.96 -2.01
N PRO A 421 15.39 34.08 -2.15
CA PRO A 421 16.09 33.49 -3.28
C PRO A 421 15.82 31.97 -3.28
N ASN A 422 15.50 31.44 -4.46
CA ASN A 422 15.17 30.03 -4.68
C ASN A 422 16.19 29.13 -3.94
N PRO A 423 15.75 28.16 -3.11
CA PRO A 423 16.63 27.37 -2.25
C PRO A 423 17.78 26.71 -3.02
N MET A 424 17.50 26.21 -4.23
CA MET A 424 18.51 25.60 -5.11
C MET A 424 19.54 26.62 -5.59
N LYS A 425 19.21 27.90 -5.78
CA LYS A 425 20.19 28.94 -6.12
C LYS A 425 21.11 29.26 -4.94
N VAL A 426 20.60 29.23 -3.70
CA VAL A 426 21.42 29.43 -2.49
C VAL A 426 22.41 28.28 -2.32
N ILE A 427 21.95 27.04 -2.46
CA ILE A 427 22.81 25.85 -2.44
C ILE A 427 23.81 25.86 -3.59
N GLN A 428 23.38 26.15 -4.83
CA GLN A 428 24.28 26.21 -5.98
C GLN A 428 25.36 27.30 -5.81
N LYS A 429 25.02 28.44 -5.21
CA LYS A 429 26.00 29.48 -4.87
C LYS A 429 27.04 28.95 -3.89
N TYR A 430 26.62 28.33 -2.78
CA TYR A 430 27.52 27.73 -1.80
C TYR A 430 28.43 26.64 -2.42
N LEU A 431 27.85 25.75 -3.23
CA LEU A 431 28.58 24.71 -3.95
C LEU A 431 29.66 25.30 -4.87
N ASN A 432 29.31 26.34 -5.64
CA ASN A 432 30.24 27.03 -6.53
C ASN A 432 31.36 27.75 -5.75
N GLU A 433 31.04 28.42 -4.65
CA GLU A 433 32.02 29.13 -3.80
C GLU A 433 33.04 28.17 -3.15
N HIS A 434 32.64 26.92 -2.88
CA HIS A 434 33.48 25.90 -2.25
C HIS A 434 34.04 24.85 -3.23
N ASN A 435 33.81 25.01 -4.55
CA ASN A 435 34.15 24.04 -5.60
C ASN A 435 33.64 22.60 -5.31
N LEU A 436 32.44 22.48 -4.74
CA LEU A 436 31.78 21.20 -4.45
C LEU A 436 30.71 20.89 -5.51
N ARG A 437 30.53 19.60 -5.85
CA ARG A 437 29.35 19.14 -6.60
C ARG A 437 28.20 18.84 -5.64
N LEU A 438 26.95 18.92 -6.11
CA LEU A 438 25.78 18.55 -5.32
C LEU A 438 25.86 17.10 -4.81
N TRP A 439 26.40 16.18 -5.61
CA TRP A 439 26.68 14.81 -5.20
C TRP A 439 27.69 14.71 -4.05
N ASP A 440 28.78 15.49 -4.07
CA ASP A 440 29.77 15.52 -2.98
C ASP A 440 29.21 16.13 -1.68
N PHE A 441 28.18 16.97 -1.80
CA PHE A 441 27.47 17.56 -0.66
C PHE A 441 26.48 16.58 -0.04
N LEU A 442 25.60 15.96 -0.85
CA LEU A 442 24.61 14.99 -0.35
C LEU A 442 25.30 13.74 0.26
N ARG A 443 26.39 13.27 -0.35
CA ARG A 443 27.24 12.19 0.19
C ARG A 443 27.88 12.50 1.55
N LYS A 444 27.98 13.77 1.99
CA LYS A 444 28.41 14.11 3.35
C LYS A 444 27.29 14.01 4.39
N ILE A 445 26.05 13.93 3.94
CA ILE A 445 24.84 13.84 4.77
C ILE A 445 24.37 12.39 4.85
N ASP A 446 24.49 11.64 3.76
CA ASP A 446 24.33 10.18 3.73
C ASP A 446 25.40 9.50 4.60
N LYS A 447 24.97 9.00 5.76
CA LYS A 447 25.82 8.26 6.70
C LYS A 447 25.98 6.79 6.32
N ASP A 448 25.01 6.25 5.59
CA ASP A 448 24.89 4.82 5.31
C ASP A 448 25.51 4.46 3.95
N GLY A 449 25.76 5.45 3.09
CA GLY A 449 26.39 5.32 1.77
C GLY A 449 25.47 4.69 0.73
N ASN A 450 24.18 4.54 1.04
CA ASN A 450 23.17 3.88 0.22
C ASN A 450 22.50 4.81 -0.82
N MET A 451 22.89 6.09 -0.85
CA MET A 451 22.36 7.15 -1.72
C MET A 451 20.91 7.56 -1.42
N LYS A 452 20.39 7.20 -0.23
CA LYS A 452 19.04 7.50 0.27
C LYS A 452 19.13 8.19 1.63
N ILE A 453 18.92 9.51 1.66
CA ILE A 453 19.00 10.29 2.89
C ILE A 453 17.58 10.45 3.47
N PRO A 454 17.30 10.03 4.72
CA PRO A 454 16.03 10.35 5.36
C PRO A 454 15.79 11.86 5.36
N VAL A 455 14.59 12.31 4.98
CA VAL A 455 14.24 13.74 4.86
C VAL A 455 14.56 14.52 6.13
N SER A 456 14.40 13.92 7.30
CA SER A 456 14.78 14.49 8.59
C SER A 456 16.30 14.63 8.81
N ALA A 457 17.10 13.66 8.34
CA ALA A 457 18.56 13.77 8.34
C ALA A 457 19.00 14.90 7.40
N PHE A 458 18.36 15.04 6.24
CA PHE A 458 18.57 16.16 5.33
C PHE A 458 18.18 17.51 5.96
N ARG A 459 16.99 17.61 6.57
CA ARG A 459 16.53 18.82 7.29
C ARG A 459 17.49 19.20 8.42
N ARG A 460 17.88 18.24 9.28
CA ARG A 460 18.88 18.45 10.35
C ARG A 460 20.19 18.98 9.78
N ALA A 461 20.70 18.37 8.71
CA ALA A 461 21.91 18.85 8.05
C ALA A 461 21.74 20.29 7.54
N MET A 462 20.65 20.61 6.81
CA MET A 462 20.43 21.98 6.31
C MET A 462 20.34 23.01 7.44
N MET A 463 19.69 22.68 8.57
CA MET A 463 19.56 23.58 9.72
C MET A 463 20.87 23.74 10.51
N GLN A 464 21.77 22.76 10.47
CA GLN A 464 23.09 22.81 11.14
C GLN A 464 24.19 23.43 10.27
N GLN A 465 24.00 23.57 8.96
CA GLN A 465 24.96 24.19 8.04
C GLN A 465 24.96 25.72 8.16
N SER A 466 25.75 26.28 9.09
CA SER A 466 25.93 27.73 9.27
C SER A 466 26.32 28.49 8.00
N ASN A 467 26.96 27.82 7.05
CA ASN A 467 27.42 28.40 5.78
C ASN A 467 26.31 28.50 4.71
N ILE A 468 25.18 27.81 4.86
CA ILE A 468 24.08 27.83 3.91
C ILE A 468 22.87 28.50 4.58
N GLN A 469 22.71 29.80 4.36
CA GLN A 469 21.61 30.57 4.94
C GLN A 469 20.28 30.25 4.24
N LEU A 470 19.65 29.15 4.64
CA LEU A 470 18.27 28.79 4.31
C LEU A 470 17.38 28.93 5.55
N ASN A 471 16.23 29.58 5.40
CA ASN A 471 15.20 29.56 6.43
C ASN A 471 14.35 28.27 6.35
N ARG A 472 13.53 28.00 7.38
CA ARG A 472 12.70 26.77 7.45
C ARG A 472 11.79 26.60 6.24
N VAL A 473 11.19 27.69 5.73
CA VAL A 473 10.32 27.67 4.54
C VAL A 473 11.09 27.25 3.28
N GLN A 474 12.32 27.77 3.09
CA GLN A 474 13.19 27.36 1.98
C GLN A 474 13.65 25.91 2.09
N ILE A 475 13.89 25.40 3.30
CA ILE A 475 14.23 23.98 3.53
C ILE A 475 13.02 23.10 3.23
N ALA A 476 11.80 23.49 3.64
CA ALA A 476 10.57 22.75 3.32
C ALA A 476 10.27 22.76 1.81
N GLU A 477 10.43 23.89 1.12
CA GLU A 477 10.27 24.00 -0.34
C GLU A 477 11.29 23.10 -1.08
N LEU A 478 12.53 23.03 -0.57
CA LEU A 478 13.58 22.19 -1.09
C LEU A 478 13.28 20.69 -0.88
N VAL A 479 12.87 20.30 0.33
CA VAL A 479 12.43 18.93 0.63
C VAL A 479 11.29 18.52 -0.29
N ARG A 480 10.26 19.36 -0.46
CA ARG A 480 9.12 19.08 -1.36
C ARG A 480 9.53 18.89 -2.83
N LYS A 481 10.68 19.42 -3.24
CA LYS A 481 11.25 19.22 -4.59
C LYS A 481 12.13 17.98 -4.70
N LEU A 482 12.75 17.55 -3.60
CA LEU A 482 13.64 16.39 -3.52
C LEU A 482 12.90 15.09 -3.20
N ASP A 483 11.80 15.16 -2.46
CA ASP A 483 10.89 14.07 -2.12
C ASP A 483 9.46 14.45 -2.53
N GLN A 484 9.24 14.53 -3.84
CA GLN A 484 7.94 14.93 -4.42
C GLN A 484 6.83 13.94 -4.08
N ASN A 485 7.20 12.68 -3.89
CA ASN A 485 6.29 11.56 -3.60
C ASN A 485 6.05 11.38 -2.08
N GLN A 486 6.63 12.23 -1.21
CA GLN A 486 6.49 12.17 0.26
C GLN A 486 6.87 10.81 0.87
N THR A 487 7.89 10.18 0.31
CA THR A 487 8.46 8.89 0.76
C THR A 487 9.18 9.00 2.11
N GLY A 488 9.48 10.22 2.57
CA GLY A 488 10.35 10.47 3.71
C GLY A 488 11.83 10.30 3.39
N ILE A 489 12.19 10.10 2.12
CA ILE A 489 13.56 9.80 1.65
C ILE A 489 13.93 10.73 0.48
N VAL A 490 15.11 11.36 0.59
CA VAL A 490 15.78 12.04 -0.52
C VAL A 490 16.70 11.03 -1.21
N ASP A 491 16.23 10.44 -2.31
CA ASP A 491 17.05 9.62 -3.20
C ASP A 491 17.84 10.51 -4.16
N TYR A 492 19.17 10.39 -4.13
CA TYR A 492 20.07 11.17 -4.98
C TYR A 492 20.98 10.30 -5.86
N SER A 493 20.66 9.01 -6.00
CA SER A 493 21.39 8.03 -6.82
C SER A 493 21.62 8.53 -8.25
N HIS A 494 20.61 9.17 -8.85
CA HIS A 494 20.63 9.77 -10.20
C HIS A 494 21.71 10.84 -10.41
N LEU A 495 22.24 11.46 -9.36
CA LEU A 495 23.30 12.48 -9.46
C LEU A 495 24.71 11.89 -9.66
N LYS A 496 24.88 10.57 -9.54
CA LYS A 496 26.16 9.88 -9.63
C LYS A 496 26.78 9.94 -11.04
N GLU A 497 25.96 10.05 -12.08
CA GLU A 497 26.38 9.90 -13.49
C GLU A 497 26.53 11.21 -14.27
N GLN A 498 26.31 12.37 -13.64
CA GLN A 498 26.52 13.66 -14.28
C GLN A 498 28.02 13.89 -14.54
N LYS A 499 28.48 13.52 -15.74
CA LYS A 499 29.78 13.95 -16.30
C LYS A 499 29.90 15.47 -16.18
N PRO A 500 31.10 16.00 -15.90
CA PRO A 500 31.27 17.43 -15.73
C PRO A 500 30.79 18.17 -16.98
N ALA A 501 29.98 19.21 -16.79
CA ALA A 501 29.75 20.20 -17.82
C ALA A 501 31.13 20.68 -18.29
N GLN A 502 31.45 20.40 -19.55
CA GLN A 502 32.68 20.91 -20.14
C GLN A 502 32.61 22.43 -20.03
N LYS A 503 33.62 23.04 -19.40
CA LYS A 503 33.83 24.48 -19.55
C LYS A 503 33.87 24.75 -21.05
N PRO A 504 33.13 25.74 -21.59
CA PRO A 504 33.24 26.06 -23.01
C PRO A 504 34.72 26.29 -23.32
N VAL A 505 35.24 25.50 -24.26
CA VAL A 505 36.67 25.44 -24.52
C VAL A 505 37.08 26.79 -25.07
N LYS A 506 38.02 27.47 -24.41
CA LYS A 506 38.52 28.81 -24.80
C LYS A 506 39.33 28.81 -26.12
N GLU A 507 39.16 27.79 -26.95
CA GLU A 507 39.89 27.57 -28.20
C GLU A 507 38.98 27.84 -29.42
N GLU A 508 37.67 27.55 -29.35
CA GLU A 508 36.73 27.83 -30.45
C GLU A 508 36.61 29.35 -30.75
N MET A 509 36.66 30.21 -29.72
CA MET A 509 36.68 31.67 -29.91
C MET A 509 37.96 32.20 -30.58
N LYS A 510 39.07 31.43 -30.61
CA LYS A 510 40.33 31.89 -31.23
C LYS A 510 40.42 31.54 -32.71
N GLU A 511 39.77 30.46 -33.15
CA GLU A 511 39.74 30.11 -34.57
C GLU A 511 38.78 31.02 -35.35
N GLU A 512 37.62 31.39 -34.78
CA GLU A 512 36.73 32.38 -35.41
C GLU A 512 37.38 33.78 -35.52
N GLU A 513 38.06 34.27 -34.47
CA GLU A 513 38.79 35.55 -34.55
C GLU A 513 39.94 35.52 -35.58
N MET A 514 40.63 34.39 -35.76
CA MET A 514 41.64 34.25 -36.84
C MET A 514 41.00 34.17 -38.23
N TYR A 515 39.86 33.49 -38.37
CA TYR A 515 39.16 33.34 -39.65
C TYR A 515 38.58 34.68 -40.13
N VAL A 516 37.96 35.45 -39.23
CA VAL A 516 37.45 36.80 -39.53
C VAL A 516 38.58 37.76 -39.88
N ARG A 517 39.71 37.76 -39.14
CA ARG A 517 40.85 38.62 -39.46
C ARG A 517 41.47 38.34 -40.83
N ARG A 518 41.52 37.08 -41.28
CA ARG A 518 42.01 36.75 -42.63
C ARG A 518 41.09 37.23 -43.75
N ARG A 519 39.79 37.40 -43.49
CA ARG A 519 38.79 37.80 -44.50
C ARG A 519 38.63 39.31 -44.67
N VAL A 520 39.29 40.11 -43.83
CA VAL A 520 39.35 41.59 -43.92
C VAL A 520 40.72 42.06 -44.46
N SER A 521 41.55 41.14 -44.96
CA SER A 521 42.94 41.41 -45.41
C SER A 521 43.25 40.85 -46.81
N GLN A 522 42.22 40.63 -47.64
CA GLN A 522 42.30 40.28 -49.06
C GLN A 522 41.28 41.09 -49.86
#